data_AF-A0A7J9YJW7-F1
#
_entry.id   AF-A0A7J9YJW7-F1
#
_cell.length_a   1.000
_cell.length_b   1.000
_cell.length_c   1.000
_cell.angle_alpha   90.00
_cell.angle_beta   90.00
_cell.angle_gamma   90.00
#
_symmetry.space_group_name_H-M   'P 1'
#
loop_
_entity.id
_entity.type
_entity.pdbx_description
1 polymer ?
#
loop_
_entity_poly.entity_id
_entity_poly.type
_entity_poly.pdbx_seq_one_letter_code
_entity_poly.pdbx_strand_id
1 'polypeptide(L)'
;MGQPTAENPTPDRPPAPLRYIDHLATLFGYLSGVLVLVSMLVISYAALLRYIVGASTIWQTELVTYLLMFAAFCGAAYGLQHGDHVKIDIVVTRLPPRVQRIVRLVAAVLACCFVAAVAVMAFEMWWDTTEAGRRSGSGWNPPLTYPHLILPVGMTLLTLQYLVVIAGIITEIRHGGATTTRQEPAHRPPEQGIPT
;
A
#
# COMPACT_ATOMS: atom_id res chain seq x y z
N MET A 1 -16.43 -43.53 27.10
CA MET A 1 -16.89 -42.86 25.86
C MET A 1 -16.44 -41.41 25.92
N GLY A 2 -15.17 -41.15 25.60
CA GLY A 2 -14.59 -39.80 25.58
C GLY A 2 -13.98 -39.59 24.20
N GLN A 3 -14.63 -38.79 23.37
CA GLN A 3 -14.10 -38.41 22.07
C GLN A 3 -13.08 -37.27 22.30
N PRO A 4 -11.84 -37.37 21.80
CA PRO A 4 -10.88 -36.27 21.88
C PRO A 4 -11.39 -35.12 21.02
N THR A 5 -11.65 -33.97 21.64
CA THR A 5 -11.95 -32.72 20.96
C THR A 5 -10.81 -32.37 20.01
N ALA A 6 -11.09 -32.35 18.71
CA ALA A 6 -10.18 -31.85 17.70
C ALA A 6 -9.84 -30.39 18.02
N GLU A 7 -8.62 -30.17 18.52
CA GLU A 7 -8.03 -28.85 18.69
C GLU A 7 -7.93 -28.21 17.30
N ASN A 8 -8.78 -27.22 17.06
CA ASN A 8 -8.74 -26.41 15.84
C ASN A 8 -7.39 -25.69 15.83
N PRO A 9 -6.53 -25.87 14.81
CA PRO A 9 -5.24 -25.20 14.77
C PRO A 9 -5.49 -23.69 14.83
N THR A 10 -5.04 -23.06 15.91
CA THR A 10 -5.03 -21.60 16.03
C THR A 10 -4.35 -21.04 14.78
N PRO A 11 -5.00 -20.11 14.04
CA PRO A 11 -4.40 -19.49 12.87
C PRO A 11 -3.05 -18.92 13.28
N ASP A 12 -2.01 -19.36 12.59
CA ASP A 12 -0.62 -18.97 12.85
C ASP A 12 -0.55 -17.44 12.85
N ARG A 13 -0.47 -16.84 14.04
CA ARG A 13 -0.59 -15.39 14.21
C ARG A 13 0.68 -14.76 13.66
N PRO A 14 0.61 -13.81 12.71
CA PRO A 14 1.80 -13.12 12.25
C PRO A 14 2.48 -12.40 13.43
N PRO A 15 3.82 -12.34 13.46
CA PRO A 15 4.55 -11.77 14.59
C PRO A 15 4.22 -10.29 14.79
N ALA A 16 4.20 -9.85 16.05
CA ALA A 16 3.76 -8.53 16.51
C ALA A 16 4.23 -7.28 15.72
N PRO A 17 5.47 -7.19 15.18
CA PRO A 17 5.89 -5.99 14.44
C PRO A 17 5.16 -5.77 13.12
N LEU A 18 4.69 -6.82 12.43
CA LEU A 18 3.95 -6.66 11.17
C LEU A 18 2.61 -5.95 11.40
N ARG A 19 1.93 -6.23 12.52
CA ARG A 19 0.64 -5.59 12.86
C ARG A 19 0.74 -4.08 13.06
N TYR A 20 1.83 -3.58 13.62
CA TYR A 20 1.98 -2.15 13.85
C TYR A 20 2.04 -1.36 12.55
N ILE A 21 2.77 -1.88 11.57
CA ILE A 21 2.88 -1.26 10.24
C ILE A 21 1.53 -1.36 9.53
N ASP A 22 0.82 -2.47 9.70
CA ASP A 22 -0.51 -2.64 9.12
C ASP A 22 -1.55 -1.65 9.66
N HIS A 23 -1.54 -1.42 10.98
CA HIS A 23 -2.39 -0.41 11.61
C HIS A 23 -1.99 1.01 11.18
N LEU A 24 -0.69 1.27 11.02
CA LEU A 24 -0.20 2.55 10.50
C LEU A 24 -0.73 2.79 9.09
N ALA A 25 -0.59 1.82 8.19
CA ALA A 25 -1.09 1.92 6.81
C ALA A 25 -2.61 2.17 6.78
N THR A 26 -3.37 1.49 7.64
CA THR A 26 -4.82 1.70 7.78
C THR A 26 -5.16 3.12 8.22
N LEU A 27 -4.43 3.66 9.20
CA LEU A 27 -4.60 5.03 9.66
C LEU A 27 -4.31 6.05 8.54
N PHE A 28 -3.24 5.82 7.77
CA PHE A 28 -2.90 6.65 6.61
C PHE A 28 -3.98 6.57 5.52
N GLY A 29 -4.63 5.42 5.34
CA GLY A 29 -5.78 5.27 4.45
C GLY A 29 -6.96 6.16 4.85
N TYR A 30 -7.36 6.14 6.12
CA TYR A 30 -8.41 7.02 6.63
C TYR A 30 -8.02 8.50 6.52
N LEU A 31 -6.77 8.83 6.85
CA LEU A 31 -6.25 10.19 6.74
C LEU A 31 -6.30 10.71 5.29
N SER A 32 -5.95 9.87 4.31
CA SER A 32 -6.09 10.18 2.89
C SER A 32 -7.53 10.55 2.52
N GLY A 33 -8.51 9.73 2.93
CA GLY A 33 -9.92 9.99 2.68
C GLY A 33 -10.40 11.32 3.28
N VAL A 34 -9.98 11.63 4.51
CA VAL A 34 -10.29 12.91 5.16
C VAL A 34 -9.69 14.08 4.39
N LEU A 35 -8.44 13.97 3.94
CA LEU A 35 -7.78 15.04 3.19
C LEU A 35 -8.43 15.30 1.83
N VAL A 36 -8.87 14.26 1.14
CA VAL A 36 -9.66 14.41 -0.10
C VAL A 36 -10.97 15.14 0.19
N LEU A 37 -11.70 14.76 1.25
CA LEU A 37 -12.91 15.47 1.68
C LEU A 37 -12.64 16.95 1.98
N VAL A 38 -11.58 17.25 2.73
CA VAL A 38 -11.19 18.64 3.02
C VAL A 38 -10.87 19.40 1.73
N SER A 39 -10.13 18.79 0.79
CA SER A 39 -9.81 19.41 -0.49
C SER A 39 -11.06 19.75 -1.31
N MET A 40 -12.06 18.86 -1.31
CA MET A 40 -13.35 19.07 -1.95
C MET A 40 -14.08 20.27 -1.33
N LEU A 41 -14.15 20.32 0.01
CA LEU A 41 -14.78 21.43 0.72
C LEU A 41 -14.10 22.78 0.44
N VAL A 42 -12.77 22.82 0.36
CA VAL A 42 -12.01 24.04 0.05
C VAL A 42 -12.31 24.53 -1.37
N ILE A 43 -12.34 23.64 -2.37
CA ILE A 43 -12.69 24.01 -3.75
C ILE A 43 -14.15 24.44 -3.84
N SER A 44 -15.06 23.74 -3.18
CA SER A 44 -16.47 24.13 -3.14
C SER A 44 -16.66 25.51 -2.52
N TYR A 45 -15.99 25.80 -1.40
CA TYR A 45 -15.97 27.13 -0.78
C TYR A 45 -15.41 28.20 -1.74
N ALA A 46 -14.30 27.90 -2.42
CA ALA A 46 -13.72 28.79 -3.42
C ALA A 46 -14.69 29.12 -4.56
N ALA A 47 -15.42 28.10 -5.05
CA ALA A 47 -16.43 28.25 -6.07
C ALA A 47 -17.60 29.10 -5.57
N LEU A 48 -18.14 28.81 -4.38
CA LEU A 48 -19.22 29.59 -3.78
C LEU A 48 -18.83 31.06 -3.60
N LEU A 49 -17.63 31.33 -3.08
CA LEU A 49 -17.13 32.70 -2.92
C LEU A 49 -17.04 33.43 -4.26
N ARG A 50 -16.55 32.76 -5.30
CA ARG A 50 -16.42 33.34 -6.65
C ARG A 50 -17.78 33.63 -7.28
N TYR A 51 -18.74 32.72 -7.20
CA TYR A 51 -20.01 32.86 -7.89
C TYR A 51 -21.05 33.67 -7.12
N ILE A 52 -21.04 33.61 -5.79
CA ILE A 52 -22.03 34.31 -4.96
C ILE A 52 -21.52 35.69 -4.55
N VAL A 53 -20.26 35.78 -4.12
CA VAL A 53 -19.68 37.02 -3.57
C VAL A 53 -18.90 37.80 -4.64
N GLY A 54 -18.54 37.16 -5.76
CA GLY A 54 -17.72 37.78 -6.80
C GLY A 54 -16.25 37.95 -6.42
N ALA A 55 -15.83 37.41 -5.27
CA ALA A 55 -14.47 37.51 -4.77
C ALA A 55 -13.68 36.22 -5.05
N SER A 56 -12.40 36.34 -5.37
CA SER A 56 -11.51 35.22 -5.64
C SER A 56 -10.31 35.25 -4.70
N THR A 57 -10.00 34.12 -4.08
CA THR A 57 -8.88 33.95 -3.15
C THR A 57 -7.78 33.12 -3.78
N ILE A 58 -6.52 33.54 -3.62
CA ILE A 58 -5.38 33.00 -4.38
C ILE A 58 -4.80 31.73 -3.72
N TRP A 59 -4.98 31.56 -2.41
CA TRP A 59 -4.37 30.48 -1.61
C TRP A 59 -4.98 29.08 -1.84
N GLN A 60 -6.21 29.01 -2.32
CA GLN A 60 -7.00 27.76 -2.34
C GLN A 60 -6.42 26.71 -3.29
N THR A 61 -6.00 27.13 -4.48
CA THR A 61 -5.48 26.22 -5.51
C THR A 61 -4.25 25.48 -5.03
N GLU A 62 -3.31 26.18 -4.39
CA GLU A 62 -2.09 25.58 -3.87
C GLU A 62 -2.36 24.70 -2.66
N LEU A 63 -3.21 25.15 -1.72
CA LEU A 63 -3.57 24.34 -0.57
C LEU A 63 -4.18 23.00 -1.00
N VAL A 64 -5.14 23.03 -1.92
CA VAL A 64 -5.77 21.82 -2.47
C VAL A 64 -4.75 20.91 -3.13
N THR A 65 -3.80 21.48 -3.88
CA THR A 65 -2.73 20.71 -4.54
C THR A 65 -1.88 19.98 -3.50
N TYR A 66 -1.50 20.66 -2.41
CA TYR A 66 -0.72 20.04 -1.34
C TYR A 66 -1.51 18.99 -0.56
N LEU A 67 -2.79 19.23 -0.28
CA LEU A 67 -3.67 18.27 0.38
C LEU A 67 -3.85 17.00 -0.46
N LEU A 68 -4.09 17.14 -1.77
CA LEU A 68 -4.22 16.00 -2.68
C LEU A 68 -2.91 15.25 -2.86
N MET A 69 -1.78 15.95 -2.91
CA MET A 69 -0.46 15.32 -2.94
C MET A 69 -0.23 14.47 -1.68
N PHE A 70 -0.52 15.00 -0.49
CA PHE A 70 -0.45 14.24 0.76
C PHE A 70 -1.40 13.04 0.77
N ALA A 71 -2.65 13.26 0.35
CA ALA A 71 -3.65 12.21 0.27
C ALA A 71 -3.23 11.09 -0.68
N ALA A 72 -2.62 11.41 -1.82
CA ALA A 72 -2.12 10.43 -2.79
C ALA A 72 -1.03 9.54 -2.18
N PHE A 73 -0.06 10.11 -1.47
CA PHE A 73 1.00 9.31 -0.82
C PHE A 73 0.47 8.44 0.32
N CYS A 74 -0.41 8.98 1.16
CA CYS A 74 -1.04 8.21 2.24
C CYS A 74 -1.93 7.09 1.68
N GLY A 75 -2.68 7.39 0.62
CA GLY A 75 -3.52 6.44 -0.09
C GLY A 75 -2.72 5.37 -0.82
N ALA A 76 -1.54 5.69 -1.36
CA ALA A 76 -0.65 4.73 -2.01
C ALA A 76 -0.11 3.70 -1.01
N ALA A 77 0.27 4.12 0.21
CA ALA A 77 0.72 3.19 1.24
C ALA A 77 -0.41 2.23 1.69
N TYR A 78 -1.61 2.76 1.93
CA TYR A 78 -2.79 1.94 2.24
C TYR A 78 -3.21 1.04 1.07
N GLY A 79 -3.14 1.58 -0.14
CA GLY A 79 -3.43 0.87 -1.38
C GLY A 79 -2.44 -0.25 -1.66
N LEU A 80 -1.18 -0.16 -1.21
CA LEU A 80 -0.21 -1.24 -1.32
C LEU A 80 -0.52 -2.40 -0.34
N GLN A 81 -1.11 -2.08 0.82
CA GLN A 81 -1.53 -3.09 1.80
C GLN A 81 -2.76 -3.88 1.32
N HIS A 82 -3.73 -3.20 0.70
CA HIS A 82 -4.98 -3.82 0.23
C HIS A 82 -4.92 -4.27 -1.24
N GLY A 83 -4.04 -3.65 -2.00
CA GLY A 83 -3.74 -3.97 -3.38
C GLY A 83 -2.55 -4.91 -3.44
N ASP A 84 -2.81 -6.18 -3.12
CA ASP A 84 -2.07 -7.30 -3.68
C ASP A 84 -1.74 -6.95 -5.14
N HIS A 85 -0.45 -6.75 -5.44
CA HIS A 85 0.08 -6.19 -6.68
C HIS A 85 -0.88 -6.33 -7.88
N VAL A 86 -1.63 -5.26 -8.14
CA VAL A 86 -2.55 -5.18 -9.27
C VAL A 86 -1.74 -5.43 -10.55
N LYS A 87 -1.88 -6.65 -11.10
CA LYS A 87 -1.56 -7.03 -12.48
C LYS A 87 -0.10 -7.34 -12.83
N ILE A 88 0.56 -8.21 -12.06
CA ILE A 88 1.34 -9.28 -12.71
C ILE A 88 0.61 -10.63 -12.60
N ASP A 89 -0.55 -10.68 -11.93
CA ASP A 89 -1.23 -11.95 -11.66
C ASP A 89 -1.69 -12.69 -12.92
N ILE A 90 -2.07 -12.02 -14.02
CA ILE A 90 -2.51 -12.77 -15.23
C ILE A 90 -1.38 -13.63 -15.82
N VAL A 91 -0.15 -13.11 -15.81
CA VAL A 91 1.01 -13.87 -16.30
C VAL A 91 1.47 -14.82 -15.21
N VAL A 92 1.57 -14.34 -13.97
CA VAL A 92 2.14 -15.05 -12.82
C VAL A 92 1.26 -16.20 -12.32
N THR A 93 -0.07 -16.12 -12.45
CA THR A 93 -1.01 -17.21 -12.10
C THR A 93 -0.92 -18.42 -13.03
N ARG A 94 -0.32 -18.27 -14.22
CA ARG A 94 -0.06 -19.40 -15.13
C ARG A 94 1.25 -20.12 -14.85
N LEU A 95 2.10 -19.61 -13.95
CA LEU A 95 3.35 -20.25 -13.57
C LEU A 95 3.16 -21.25 -12.43
N PRO A 96 4.07 -22.24 -12.31
CA PRO A 96 4.09 -23.12 -11.15
C PRO A 96 4.24 -22.32 -9.83
N PRO A 97 3.63 -22.77 -8.72
CA PRO A 97 3.55 -22.01 -7.46
C PRO A 97 4.93 -21.62 -6.90
N ARG A 98 5.97 -22.41 -7.18
CA ARG A 98 7.34 -22.09 -6.78
C ARG A 98 7.92 -20.90 -7.55
N VAL A 99 7.68 -20.84 -8.86
CA VAL A 99 8.16 -19.73 -9.71
C VAL A 99 7.34 -18.46 -9.41
N GLN A 100 6.04 -18.62 -9.15
CA GLN A 100 5.15 -17.54 -8.73
C GLN A 100 5.72 -16.78 -7.52
N ARG A 101 6.15 -17.50 -6.48
CA ARG A 101 6.75 -16.92 -5.27
C ARG A 101 8.06 -16.19 -5.54
N ILE A 102 8.94 -16.76 -6.36
CA ILE A 102 10.23 -16.14 -6.71
C ILE A 102 10.00 -14.84 -7.48
N VAL A 103 9.11 -14.86 -8.48
CA VAL A 103 8.79 -13.66 -9.27
C VAL A 103 8.19 -12.56 -8.39
N ARG A 104 7.28 -12.91 -7.47
CA ARG A 104 6.71 -11.96 -6.49
C ARG A 104 7.80 -11.37 -5.59
N LEU A 105 8.72 -12.19 -5.09
CA LEU A 105 9.83 -11.72 -4.25
C LEU A 105 10.76 -10.76 -5.02
N VAL A 106 11.17 -11.13 -6.24
CA VAL A 106 12.06 -10.31 -7.07
C VAL A 106 11.39 -8.97 -7.41
N ALA A 107 10.11 -8.99 -7.80
CA ALA A 107 9.36 -7.78 -8.10
C ALA A 107 9.27 -6.86 -6.86
N ALA A 108 8.95 -7.42 -5.69
CA ALA A 108 8.86 -6.67 -4.45
C ALA A 108 10.21 -6.05 -4.05
N VAL A 109 11.32 -6.79 -4.19
CA VAL A 109 12.67 -6.29 -3.91
C VAL A 109 13.06 -5.16 -4.87
N LEU A 110 12.83 -5.33 -6.17
CA LEU A 110 13.14 -4.30 -7.17
C LEU A 110 12.34 -3.02 -6.91
N ALA A 111 11.04 -3.16 -6.61
CA ALA A 111 10.19 -2.04 -6.26
C ALA A 111 10.65 -1.36 -4.95
N CYS A 112 11.03 -2.15 -3.94
CA CYS A 112 11.57 -1.63 -2.68
C CYS A 112 12.84 -0.79 -2.91
N CYS A 113 13.79 -1.30 -3.72
CA CYS A 113 15.02 -0.57 -4.04
C CYS A 113 14.74 0.72 -4.80
N PHE A 114 13.82 0.68 -5.77
CA PHE A 114 13.42 1.86 -6.54
C PHE A 114 12.80 2.93 -5.63
N VAL A 115 11.82 2.56 -4.82
CA VAL A 115 11.14 3.49 -3.91
C VAL A 115 12.11 4.04 -2.86
N ALA A 116 13.03 3.22 -2.34
CA ALA A 116 14.06 3.67 -1.41
C ALA A 116 15.01 4.70 -2.04
N ALA A 117 15.44 4.48 -3.28
CA ALA A 117 16.28 5.43 -4.01
C ALA A 117 15.54 6.77 -4.23
N VAL A 118 14.26 6.71 -4.60
CA VAL A 118 13.42 7.91 -4.75
C VAL A 118 13.22 8.63 -3.41
N ALA A 119 13.12 7.90 -2.30
CA ALA A 119 13.02 8.50 -0.96
C ALA A 119 14.27 9.33 -0.61
N VAL A 120 15.47 8.83 -0.92
CA VAL A 120 16.73 9.56 -0.70
C VAL A 120 16.78 10.82 -1.57
N MET A 121 16.50 10.70 -2.87
CA MET A 121 16.47 11.85 -3.78
C MET A 121 15.42 12.90 -3.36
N ALA A 122 14.27 12.44 -2.89
CA ALA A 122 13.22 13.33 -2.38
C ALA A 122 13.66 14.07 -1.10
N PHE A 123 14.46 13.43 -0.26
CA PHE A 123 15.01 14.05 0.95
C PHE A 123 16.06 15.11 0.61
N GLU A 124 16.96 14.83 -0.34
CA GLU A 124 17.92 15.80 -0.87
C GLU A 124 17.19 17.01 -1.48
N MET A 125 16.17 16.77 -2.32
CA MET A 125 15.35 17.83 -2.88
C MET A 125 14.67 18.68 -1.80
N TRP A 126 14.14 18.05 -0.75
CA TRP A 126 13.53 18.77 0.37
C TRP A 126 14.56 19.62 1.13
N TRP A 127 15.76 19.07 1.37
CA TRP A 127 16.85 19.77 2.03
C TRP A 127 17.27 21.02 1.24
N ASP A 128 17.55 20.86 -0.05
CA ASP A 128 17.90 21.97 -0.96
C ASP A 128 16.81 23.04 -1.00
N THR A 129 15.54 22.62 -1.01
CA THR A 129 14.39 23.55 -1.02
C THR A 129 14.31 24.37 0.26
N THR A 130 14.62 23.74 1.39
CA THR A 130 14.56 24.35 2.71
C THR A 130 15.73 25.29 2.93
N GLU A 131 16.93 24.87 2.56
CA GLU A 131 18.14 25.69 2.69
C GLU A 131 18.11 26.90 1.75
N ALA A 132 17.66 26.72 0.50
CA ALA A 132 17.48 27.83 -0.44
C ALA A 132 16.24 28.70 -0.16
N GLY A 133 15.43 28.37 0.86
CA GLY A 133 14.24 29.14 1.24
C GLY A 133 13.22 29.26 0.11
N ARG A 134 13.11 28.26 -0.76
CA ARG A 134 12.28 28.33 -1.98
C ARG A 134 10.80 28.50 -1.61
N ARG A 135 10.13 29.39 -2.34
CA ARG A 135 8.69 29.64 -2.23
C ARG A 135 8.01 29.39 -3.57
N SER A 136 6.68 29.20 -3.57
CA SER A 136 5.97 28.77 -4.77
C SER A 136 6.03 29.77 -5.93
N GLY A 137 6.34 31.05 -5.66
CA GLY A 137 6.35 32.09 -6.67
C GLY A 137 4.96 32.49 -7.18
N SER A 138 3.89 31.95 -6.59
CA SER A 138 2.51 32.37 -6.89
C SER A 138 2.11 33.62 -6.10
N GLY A 139 0.92 34.14 -6.38
CA GLY A 139 0.36 35.27 -5.63
C GLY A 139 0.14 34.99 -4.14
N TRP A 140 0.12 33.73 -3.68
CA TRP A 140 0.07 33.38 -2.25
C TRP A 140 1.46 33.12 -1.65
N ASN A 141 2.40 32.62 -2.45
CA ASN A 141 3.82 32.46 -2.13
C ASN A 141 4.17 31.73 -0.81
N PRO A 142 3.51 30.61 -0.46
CA PRO A 142 3.89 29.82 0.71
C PRO A 142 5.29 29.20 0.55
N PRO A 143 5.97 28.91 1.67
CA PRO A 143 7.23 28.17 1.65
C PRO A 143 7.01 26.75 1.12
N LEU A 144 7.84 26.33 0.16
CA LEU A 144 7.76 25.02 -0.48
C LEU A 144 8.30 23.88 0.40
N THR A 145 8.92 24.21 1.53
CA THR A 145 9.43 23.28 2.53
C THR A 145 8.40 22.23 2.96
N TYR A 146 7.17 22.65 3.28
CA TYR A 146 6.16 21.70 3.76
C TYR A 146 5.65 20.77 2.66
N PRO A 147 5.25 21.26 1.47
CA PRO A 147 4.86 20.39 0.37
C PRO A 147 5.96 19.41 -0.07
N HIS A 148 7.22 19.87 -0.10
CA HIS A 148 8.34 19.03 -0.51
C HIS A 148 8.70 17.97 0.53
N LEU A 149 8.31 18.14 1.80
CA LEU A 149 8.50 17.13 2.86
C LEU A 149 7.54 15.95 2.73
N ILE A 150 6.39 16.16 2.09
CA ILE A 150 5.37 15.12 1.88
C ILE A 150 5.92 13.98 1.05
N LEU A 151 6.69 14.31 0.01
CA LEU A 151 7.28 13.33 -0.91
C LEU A 151 8.25 12.36 -0.21
N PRO A 152 9.32 12.81 0.49
CA PRO A 152 10.23 11.90 1.19
C PRO A 152 9.49 11.10 2.27
N VAL A 153 8.58 11.71 3.03
CA VAL A 153 7.79 10.98 4.05
C VAL A 153 6.96 9.86 3.41
N GLY A 154 6.25 10.16 2.33
CA GLY A 154 5.44 9.18 1.60
C GLY A 154 6.28 8.04 1.04
N MET A 155 7.43 8.35 0.44
CA MET A 155 8.35 7.36 -0.14
C MET A 155 9.03 6.50 0.93
N THR A 156 9.39 7.07 2.08
CA THR A 156 9.91 6.31 3.22
C THR A 156 8.86 5.36 3.77
N LEU A 157 7.61 5.81 3.93
CA LEU A 157 6.51 4.95 4.38
C LEU A 157 6.27 3.80 3.39
N LEU A 158 6.28 4.08 2.09
CA LEU A 158 6.10 3.08 1.05
C LEU A 158 7.25 2.06 1.02
N THR A 159 8.48 2.51 1.29
CA THR A 159 9.65 1.63 1.47
C THR A 159 9.45 0.67 2.64
N LEU A 160 8.99 1.17 3.79
CA LEU A 160 8.68 0.33 4.95
C LEU A 160 7.59 -0.71 4.63
N GLN A 161 6.56 -0.32 3.89
CA GLN A 161 5.51 -1.25 3.47
C GLN A 161 6.06 -2.37 2.57
N TYR A 162 6.94 -2.04 1.62
CA TYR A 162 7.59 -3.05 0.78
C TYR A 162 8.46 -4.02 1.59
N LEU A 163 9.16 -3.55 2.63
CA LEU A 163 9.91 -4.44 3.53
C LEU A 163 9.00 -5.44 4.25
N VAL A 164 7.80 -5.03 4.67
CA VAL A 164 6.80 -5.91 5.28
C VAL A 164 6.32 -6.97 4.27
N VAL A 165 6.03 -6.56 3.04
CA VAL A 165 5.62 -7.49 1.96
C VAL A 165 6.72 -8.52 1.70
N ILE A 166 7.98 -8.10 1.60
CA ILE A 166 9.12 -8.99 1.40
C ILE A 166 9.26 -9.96 2.58
N ALA A 167 9.15 -9.48 3.82
CA ALA A 167 9.21 -10.32 5.02
C ALA A 167 8.09 -11.37 5.03
N GLY A 168 6.88 -11.01 4.63
CA GLY A 168 5.73 -11.92 4.48
C GLY A 168 5.99 -13.02 3.46
N ILE A 169 6.50 -12.66 2.27
CA ILE A 169 6.84 -13.64 1.23
C ILE A 169 7.94 -14.61 1.71
N ILE A 170 8.96 -14.11 2.42
CA ILE A 170 10.03 -14.95 2.98
C ILE A 170 9.50 -15.92 4.03
N THR A 171 8.57 -15.46 4.89
CA THR A 171 7.94 -16.35 5.89
C THR A 171 7.11 -17.43 5.23
N GLU A 172 6.36 -17.11 4.17
CA GLU A 172 5.59 -18.08 3.38
C GLU A 172 6.51 -19.14 2.74
N ILE A 173 7.66 -18.74 2.18
CA ILE A 173 8.63 -19.67 1.59
C ILE A 173 9.20 -20.63 2.64
N ARG A 174 9.45 -20.15 3.86
CA ARG A 174 9.97 -20.98 4.96
C ARG A 174 8.94 -22.01 5.46
N HIS A 175 7.65 -21.67 5.46
CA HIS A 175 6.57 -22.54 5.97
C HIS A 175 5.94 -23.41 4.87
N GLY A 176 6.09 -23.02 3.59
CA GLY A 176 5.54 -23.70 2.42
C GLY A 176 6.18 -25.04 2.04
N GLY A 177 6.90 -25.69 2.97
CA GLY A 177 7.46 -27.03 2.83
C GLY A 177 6.55 -28.17 3.32
N ALA A 178 5.40 -27.88 3.96
CA ALA A 178 4.65 -28.89 4.71
C ALA A 178 3.41 -29.52 4.04
N THR A 179 2.93 -29.05 2.88
CA THR A 179 1.64 -29.54 2.36
C THR A 179 1.58 -29.63 0.85
N THR A 180 2.17 -30.68 0.25
CA THR A 180 1.67 -31.31 -0.98
C THR A 180 2.25 -32.74 -1.12
N THR A 181 1.82 -33.69 -0.29
CA THR A 181 2.03 -35.14 -0.55
C THR A 181 0.81 -35.98 -0.18
N ARG A 182 -0.40 -35.41 -0.14
CA ARG A 182 -1.60 -36.24 0.02
C ARG A 182 -2.75 -35.76 -0.84
N GLN A 183 -2.63 -35.97 -2.14
CA GLN A 183 -3.75 -36.43 -2.96
C GLN A 183 -3.26 -36.87 -4.33
N GLU A 184 -2.94 -38.15 -4.43
CA GLU A 184 -3.00 -38.93 -5.67
C GLU A 184 -3.81 -40.21 -5.34
N PRO A 185 -4.39 -40.91 -6.32
CA PRO A 185 -5.68 -40.62 -6.93
C PRO A 185 -6.67 -41.76 -6.61
N ALA A 186 -7.96 -41.47 -6.44
CA ALA A 186 -8.98 -42.52 -6.28
C ALA A 186 -10.17 -42.28 -7.21
N HIS A 187 -9.90 -42.05 -8.50
CA HIS A 187 -10.90 -42.36 -9.51
C HIS A 187 -10.84 -43.86 -9.78
N ARG A 188 -11.57 -44.63 -8.96
CA ARG A 188 -11.89 -46.04 -9.23
C ARG A 188 -13.03 -46.04 -10.27
N PRO A 189 -12.89 -46.63 -11.47
CA PRO A 189 -14.00 -46.85 -12.39
C PRO A 189 -14.85 -48.07 -11.95
N PRO A 190 -16.01 -48.32 -12.57
CA PRO A 190 -17.30 -48.50 -11.91
C PRO A 190 -17.54 -49.91 -11.37
N GLU A 191 -18.12 -50.04 -10.17
CA GLU A 191 -18.73 -51.30 -9.76
C GLU A 191 -20.14 -51.42 -10.36
N GLN A 192 -20.21 -52.17 -11.46
CA GLN A 192 -21.41 -52.87 -11.89
C GLN A 192 -21.68 -54.04 -10.93
N GLY A 193 -22.93 -54.22 -10.47
CA GLY A 193 -23.37 -55.41 -9.74
C GLY A 193 -24.70 -55.28 -8.99
N ILE A 194 -25.82 -55.42 -9.73
CA ILE A 194 -27.15 -55.91 -9.25
C ILE A 194 -26.94 -57.41 -8.83
N PRO A 195 -27.62 -58.10 -7.86
CA PRO A 195 -29.04 -58.05 -7.43
C PRO A 195 -29.36 -58.23 -5.92
N THR A 196 -30.56 -57.84 -5.48
CA THR A 196 -31.62 -58.73 -4.93
C THR A 196 -32.87 -57.93 -4.58
#